data_AF-A0A833DTX1-F1
#
_entry.id   AF-A0A833DTX1-F1
#
_cell.length_a   1.000
_cell.length_b   1.000
_cell.length_c   1.000
_cell.angle_alpha   90.00
_cell.angle_beta   90.00
_cell.angle_gamma   90.00
#
_symmetry.space_group_name_H-M   'P 1'
#
loop_
_entity.id
_entity.type
_entity.pdbx_description
1 polymer ?
#
loop_
_entity_poly.entity_id
_entity_poly.type
_entity_poly.pdbx_seq_one_letter_code
_entity_poly.pdbx_strand_id
1 'polypeptide(L)'
;MIRNVVNKVLNMIASVFRGKSVEYLGIELRELENIFALLIIGSFIGLPSPPTTISLRLLPYLGRELIVATYISERLDDMLGEMAGVFDIE
;
A
#
# COMPACT_ATOMS: atom_id res chain seq x y z
N MET A 1 -5.59 -37.47 25.59
CA MET A 1 -4.89 -36.18 25.84
C MET A 1 -4.11 -35.68 24.63
N ILE A 2 -3.23 -36.50 24.03
CA ILE A 2 -2.39 -36.15 22.86
C ILE A 2 -3.22 -35.66 21.65
N ARG A 3 -4.31 -36.33 21.31
CA ARG A 3 -5.16 -36.00 20.16
C ARG A 3 -5.82 -34.61 20.23
N ASN A 4 -6.12 -34.12 21.43
CA ASN A 4 -6.69 -32.78 21.64
C ASN A 4 -5.63 -31.69 21.52
N VAL A 5 -4.40 -31.98 21.93
CA VAL A 5 -3.25 -31.07 21.77
C VAL A 5 -2.89 -30.92 20.29
N VAL A 6 -2.84 -32.03 19.54
CA VAL A 6 -2.58 -32.02 18.08
C VAL A 6 -3.64 -31.21 17.34
N ASN A 7 -4.93 -31.42 17.61
CA ASN A 7 -6.00 -30.64 16.98
C ASN A 7 -5.92 -29.15 17.32
N LYS A 8 -5.54 -28.81 18.56
CA LYS A 8 -5.39 -27.41 19.00
C LYS A 8 -4.22 -26.72 18.29
N VAL A 9 -3.09 -27.42 18.13
CA VAL A 9 -1.92 -26.92 17.38
C VAL A 9 -2.24 -26.76 15.90
N LEU A 10 -2.92 -27.73 15.27
CA LEU A 10 -3.35 -27.62 13.87
C LEU A 10 -4.29 -26.43 13.63
N ASN A 11 -5.27 -26.22 14.51
CA ASN A 11 -6.18 -25.08 14.41
C ASN A 11 -5.45 -23.74 14.62
N MET A 12 -4.49 -23.69 15.54
CA MET A 12 -3.67 -22.50 15.77
C MET A 12 -2.83 -22.18 14.53
N ILE A 13 -2.15 -23.17 13.95
CA ILE A 13 -1.39 -23.01 12.70
C ILE A 13 -2.31 -22.53 11.58
N ALA A 14 -3.44 -23.21 11.33
CA ALA A 14 -4.38 -22.81 10.29
C ALA A 14 -4.91 -21.37 10.47
N SER A 15 -5.16 -20.95 11.71
CA SER A 15 -5.59 -19.57 12.00
C SER A 15 -4.51 -18.53 11.71
N VAL A 16 -3.25 -18.84 12.01
CA VAL A 16 -2.10 -17.96 11.73
C VAL A 16 -1.87 -17.86 10.22
N PHE A 17 -1.89 -18.98 9.51
CA PHE A 17 -1.76 -18.99 8.04
C PHE A 17 -2.89 -18.20 7.38
N ARG A 18 -4.14 -18.38 7.82
CA ARG A 18 -5.27 -17.61 7.31
C ARG A 18 -5.14 -16.12 7.60
N GLY A 19 -4.73 -15.75 8.82
CA GLY A 19 -4.48 -14.35 9.19
C GLY A 19 -3.40 -13.72 8.31
N LYS A 20 -2.28 -14.43 8.11
CA LYS A 20 -1.19 -13.99 7.23
C LYS A 20 -1.65 -13.82 5.78
N SER A 21 -2.38 -14.77 5.21
CA SER A 21 -2.89 -14.66 3.83
C SER A 21 -3.82 -13.46 3.63
N VAL A 22 -4.67 -13.14 4.60
CA VAL A 22 -5.56 -11.96 4.52
C VAL A 22 -4.76 -10.66 4.64
N GLU A 23 -3.77 -10.63 5.54
CA GLU A 23 -2.85 -9.48 5.69
C GLU A 23 -2.10 -9.20 4.37
N TYR A 24 -1.59 -10.25 3.72
CA TYR A 24 -0.90 -10.12 2.43
C TYR A 24 -1.77 -9.52 1.34
N LEU A 25 -3.04 -9.92 1.23
CA LEU A 25 -3.98 -9.34 0.26
C LEU A 25 -4.21 -7.84 0.52
N GLY A 26 -4.27 -7.43 1.79
CA GLY A 26 -4.43 -6.01 2.15
C GLY A 26 -3.20 -5.17 1.78
N ILE A 27 -2.00 -5.74 1.88
CA ILE A 27 -0.76 -5.10 1.43
C ILE A 27 -0.75 -4.99 -0.10
N GLU A 28 -1.06 -6.07 -0.81
CA GLU A 28 -1.09 -6.09 -2.27
C GLU A 28 -2.10 -5.09 -2.84
N LEU A 29 -3.29 -5.01 -2.25
CA LEU A 29 -4.30 -4.01 -2.63
C LEU A 29 -3.75 -2.58 -2.47
N ARG A 30 -3.07 -2.29 -1.36
CA ARG A 30 -2.48 -0.97 -1.11
C ARG A 30 -1.41 -0.63 -2.14
N GLU A 31 -0.56 -1.58 -2.50
CA GLU A 31 0.45 -1.37 -3.54
C GLU A 31 -0.20 -1.11 -4.91
N LEU A 32 -1.28 -1.83 -5.24
CA LEU A 32 -2.07 -1.58 -6.46
C LEU A 32 -2.72 -0.20 -6.46
N GLU A 33 -3.27 0.25 -5.33
CA GLU A 33 -3.83 1.62 -5.17
C GLU A 33 -2.75 2.69 -5.38
N ASN A 34 -1.54 2.49 -4.83
CA ASN A 34 -0.40 3.39 -5.03
C ASN A 34 0.04 3.44 -6.50
N ILE A 35 0.20 2.29 -7.15
CA ILE A 35 0.55 2.22 -8.58
C ILE A 35 -0.54 2.86 -9.43
N PHE A 36 -1.81 2.63 -9.11
CA PHE A 36 -2.93 3.26 -9.80
C PHE A 36 -2.85 4.79 -9.73
N ALA A 37 -2.60 5.36 -8.55
CA ALA A 37 -2.40 6.80 -8.40
C ALA A 37 -1.22 7.31 -9.23
N LEU A 38 -0.09 6.60 -9.21
CA LEU A 38 1.10 6.93 -10.00
C LEU A 38 0.84 6.83 -11.51
N LEU A 39 0.08 5.86 -12.00
CA LEU A 39 -0.21 5.74 -13.43
C LEU A 39 -1.03 6.92 -13.95
N ILE A 40 -1.98 7.41 -13.15
CA ILE A 40 -2.88 8.48 -13.57
C ILE A 40 -2.24 9.85 -13.38
N ILE A 41 -1.62 10.10 -12.23
CA ILE A 41 -1.09 11.42 -11.84
C ILE A 41 0.42 11.52 -12.09
N GLY A 42 1.14 10.41 -12.13
CA GLY A 42 2.60 10.38 -12.33
C GLY A 42 3.05 10.95 -13.67
N SER A 43 2.16 11.04 -14.66
CA SER A 43 2.45 11.77 -15.91
C SER A 43 2.87 13.23 -15.67
N PHE A 44 2.32 13.87 -14.64
CA PHE A 44 2.65 15.26 -14.28
C PHE A 44 4.08 15.42 -13.74
N ILE A 45 4.72 14.33 -13.33
CA ILE A 45 6.12 14.29 -12.87
C ILE A 45 7.03 13.52 -13.85
N GLY A 46 6.56 13.24 -15.07
CA GLY A 46 7.35 12.59 -16.12
C GLY A 46 7.36 11.07 -16.12
N LEU A 47 6.50 10.41 -15.34
CA LEU A 47 6.33 8.96 -15.42
C LEU A 47 5.51 8.56 -16.66
N PRO A 48 5.80 7.40 -17.28
CA PRO A 48 5.00 6.91 -18.40
C PRO A 48 3.56 6.70 -17.95
N SER A 49 2.61 7.22 -18.72
CA SER A 49 1.18 7.10 -18.43
C SER A 49 0.44 6.28 -19.48
N PRO A 50 -0.65 5.60 -19.08
CA PRO A 50 -1.57 4.99 -20.01
C PRO A 50 -2.22 6.07 -20.91
N PRO A 51 -2.82 5.67 -22.05
CA PRO A 51 -3.47 6.61 -22.96
C PRO A 51 -4.47 7.51 -22.23
N THR A 52 -4.43 8.82 -22.52
CA THR A 52 -5.20 9.85 -21.80
C THR A 52 -6.68 9.53 -21.66
N THR A 53 -7.31 8.94 -22.69
CA THR A 53 -8.71 8.52 -22.65
C THR A 53 -9.01 7.53 -21.53
N ILE A 54 -8.10 6.60 -21.25
CA ILE A 54 -8.24 5.64 -20.15
C ILE A 54 -8.04 6.37 -18.82
N SER A 55 -7.01 7.22 -18.72
CA SER A 55 -6.73 7.98 -17.51
C SER A 55 -7.91 8.86 -17.08
N LEU A 56 -8.52 9.59 -18.02
CA LEU A 56 -9.68 10.45 -17.76
C LEU A 56 -10.91 9.66 -17.27
N ARG A 57 -11.12 8.45 -17.77
CA ARG A 57 -12.22 7.58 -17.32
C ARG A 57 -11.99 7.03 -15.92
N LEU A 58 -10.72 6.90 -15.53
CA LEU A 58 -10.31 6.37 -14.23
C LEU A 58 -10.14 7.45 -13.16
N LEU A 59 -9.96 8.72 -13.55
CA LEU A 59 -9.85 9.85 -12.63
C LEU A 59 -10.90 9.88 -11.50
N PRO A 60 -12.21 9.62 -11.75
CA PRO A 60 -13.22 9.65 -10.69
C PRO A 60 -13.00 8.63 -9.56
N TYR A 61 -12.22 7.58 -9.83
CA TYR A 61 -11.94 6.53 -8.84
C TYR A 61 -10.75 6.85 -7.93
N LEU A 62 -10.00 7.93 -8.18
CA LEU A 62 -8.83 8.34 -7.38
C LEU A 62 -9.15 9.17 -6.13
N GLY A 63 -10.44 9.42 -5.85
CA GLY A 63 -10.82 10.37 -4.81
C GLY A 63 -10.19 10.07 -3.44
N ARG A 64 -10.08 8.79 -3.08
CA ARG A 64 -9.46 8.36 -1.81
C ARG A 64 -7.95 8.55 -1.83
N GLU A 65 -7.30 8.17 -2.92
CA GLU A 65 -5.86 8.16 -3.10
C GLU A 65 -5.32 9.60 -3.12
N LEU A 66 -6.08 10.54 -3.68
CA LEU A 66 -5.78 11.97 -3.62
C LEU A 66 -5.80 12.53 -2.19
N ILE A 67 -6.76 12.10 -1.37
CA ILE A 67 -6.84 12.49 0.05
C ILE A 67 -5.63 11.94 0.80
N VAL A 68 -5.29 10.66 0.59
CA VAL A 68 -4.11 10.03 1.21
C VAL A 68 -2.82 10.71 0.76
N ALA A 69 -2.66 10.99 -0.53
CA ALA A 69 -1.48 11.67 -1.06
C ALA A 69 -1.33 13.08 -0.51
N THR A 70 -2.44 13.81 -0.32
CA THR A 70 -2.43 15.15 0.28
C THR A 70 -2.00 15.09 1.75
N TYR A 71 -2.53 14.13 2.52
CA TYR A 71 -2.13 13.93 3.91
C TYR A 71 -0.65 13.53 4.05
N ILE A 72 -0.15 12.69 3.14
CA ILE A 72 1.29 12.36 3.08
C ILE A 72 2.08 13.62 2.75
N SER A 73 1.64 14.40 1.77
CA SER A 73 2.31 15.63 1.35
C SER A 73 2.47 16.63 2.49
N GLU A 74 1.47 16.78 3.36
CA GLU A 74 1.52 17.65 4.53
C GLU A 74 2.58 17.19 5.56
N ARG A 75 2.87 15.88 5.60
CA ARG A 75 3.82 15.28 6.55
C ARG A 75 5.18 14.98 5.94
N LEU A 76 5.43 15.36 4.68
CA LEU A 76 6.67 15.04 3.99
C LEU A 76 7.89 15.63 4.69
N ASP A 77 7.80 16.83 5.25
CA ASP A 77 8.92 17.49 5.92
C ASP A 77 9.46 16.65 7.10
N ASP A 78 8.56 16.04 7.89
CA ASP A 78 8.90 15.16 9.02
C ASP A 78 9.54 13.85 8.53
N MET A 79 8.96 13.25 7.49
CA MET A 79 9.47 11.99 6.91
C MET A 79 10.83 12.17 6.22
N LEU A 80 11.03 13.27 5.50
CA LEU A 80 12.31 13.56 4.85
C LEU A 80 13.38 13.90 5.88
N GLY A 81 13.04 14.59 6.97
CA GLY A 81 13.93 14.81 8.10
C GLY A 81 14.37 13.52 8.78
N GLU A 82 13.44 12.60 9.04
CA GLU A 82 13.74 11.28 9.61
C GLU A 82 14.65 10.46 8.68
N MET A 83 14.35 10.45 7.37
CA MET A 83 15.17 9.74 6.38
C MET A 83 16.56 10.36 6.23
N ALA A 84 16.68 11.69 6.14
CA ALA A 84 17.98 12.38 6.07
C ALA A 84 18.84 12.07 7.30
N GLY A 85 18.23 12.02 8.49
CA GLY A 85 18.91 11.59 9.72
C GLY A 85 19.35 10.13 9.72
N VAL A 86 18.58 9.21 9.10
CA VAL A 86 19.00 7.81 8.90
C VAL A 86 20.18 7.69 7.93
N PHE A 87 20.24 8.57 6.93
CA PHE A 87 21.30 8.58 5.92
C PHE A 87 22.53 9.42 6.31
N ASP A 88 22.62 9.93 7.54
CA ASP A 88 23.71 10.79 8.04
C ASP A 88 23.98 12.01 7.11
N ILE A 89 22.94 12.50 6.45
CA ILE A 89 23.02 13.66 5.57
C ILE A 89 22.80 14.89 6.44
N GLU A 90 23.88 15.57 6.82
CA GLU A 90 23.83 16.94 7.40
C GLU A 90 23.43 17.99 6.35
#